data_AF-A0A7C6WSL1-F1
#
_entry.id   AF-A0A7C6WSL1-F1
#
_cell.length_a   1.000
_cell.length_b   1.000
_cell.length_c   1.000
_cell.angle_alpha   90.00
_cell.angle_beta   90.00
_cell.angle_gamma   90.00
#
_symmetry.space_group_name_H-M   'P 1'
#
loop_
_entity.id
_entity.type
_entity.pdbx_description
1 polymer ?
#
loop_
_entity_poly.entity_id
_entity_poly.type
_entity_poly.pdbx_seq_one_letter_code
_entity_poly.pdbx_strand_id
1 'polypeptide(L)'
;MPLQQARERMDGINQNILKLFIERMQLSSNIARIKRATGLPVRDAAREEAIIEAMRADSPPELQPYVEALFDTLFALSRAWQEQLDDLDDAPLSNTPGEIP
;
A
#
# COMPACT_ATOMS: atom_id res chain seq x y z
N MET A 1 22.90 -2.70 -24.61
CA MET A 1 21.81 -1.71 -24.65
C MET A 1 22.39 -0.33 -24.31
N PRO A 2 22.10 0.74 -25.07
CA PRO A 2 22.48 2.11 -24.72
C PRO A 2 21.78 2.61 -23.45
N LEU A 3 22.42 3.53 -22.70
CA LEU A 3 21.89 4.08 -21.44
C LEU A 3 20.48 4.65 -21.57
N GLN A 4 20.21 5.37 -22.67
CA GLN A 4 18.91 5.99 -22.90
C GLN A 4 17.78 4.95 -23.03
N GLN A 5 18.01 3.86 -23.76
CA GLN A 5 17.03 2.77 -23.89
C GLN A 5 16.80 2.04 -22.56
N ALA A 6 17.85 1.91 -21.72
CA ALA A 6 17.70 1.33 -20.39
C ALA A 6 16.81 2.20 -19.50
N ARG A 7 16.97 3.52 -19.56
CA ARG A 7 16.13 4.48 -18.82
C ARG A 7 14.68 4.45 -19.26
N GLU A 8 14.43 4.48 -20.56
CA GLU A 8 13.06 4.38 -21.10
C GLU A 8 12.36 3.09 -20.66
N ARG A 9 13.09 1.97 -20.63
CA ARG A 9 12.56 0.71 -20.11
C ARG A 9 12.28 0.79 -18.61
N MET A 10 13.15 1.44 -17.82
CA MET A 10 12.91 1.67 -16.39
C MET A 10 11.68 2.55 -16.16
N ASP A 11 11.49 3.60 -16.97
CA ASP A 11 10.32 4.47 -16.86
C ASP A 11 9.01 3.70 -17.06
N GLY A 12 8.97 2.78 -18.05
CA GLY A 12 7.83 1.89 -18.24
C GLY A 12 7.60 0.94 -17.05
N ILE A 13 8.67 0.39 -16.46
CA ILE A 13 8.57 -0.42 -15.25
C ILE A 13 8.03 0.41 -14.07
N ASN A 14 8.53 1.63 -13.90
CA ASN A 14 8.12 2.54 -12.84
C ASN A 14 6.62 2.89 -12.95
N GLN A 15 6.11 3.11 -14.17
CA GLN A 15 4.69 3.33 -14.41
C GLN A 15 3.84 2.11 -13.99
N ASN A 16 4.30 0.90 -14.29
CA ASN A 16 3.63 -0.33 -13.88
C ASN A 16 3.64 -0.51 -12.36
N ILE A 17 4.77 -0.23 -11.71
CA ILE A 17 4.89 -0.24 -10.25
C ILE A 17 3.91 0.77 -9.64
N LEU A 18 3.87 2.01 -10.14
CA LEU A 18 2.97 3.04 -9.64
C LEU A 18 1.50 2.62 -9.75
N LYS A 19 1.10 2.07 -10.90
CA LYS A 19 -0.27 1.57 -11.12
C LYS A 19 -0.64 0.49 -10.10
N LEU A 20 0.19 -0.55 -9.96
CA LEU A 20 -0.05 -1.66 -9.04
C LEU A 20 0.00 -1.22 -7.57
N PHE A 21 0.88 -0.27 -7.25
CA PHE A 21 0.98 0.29 -5.93
C PHE A 21 -0.31 1.03 -5.53
N ILE A 22 -0.83 1.90 -6.41
CA ILE A 22 -2.10 2.62 -6.15
C ILE A 22 -3.25 1.64 -5.91
N GLU A 23 -3.39 0.62 -6.77
CA GLU A 23 -4.42 -0.41 -6.61
C GLU A 23 -4.27 -1.16 -5.28
N ARG A 24 -3.05 -1.56 -4.91
CA ARG A 24 -2.76 -2.19 -3.62
C ARG A 24 -3.14 -1.30 -2.44
N MET A 25 -2.86 0.00 -2.51
CA MET A 25 -3.18 0.95 -1.44
C MET A 25 -4.69 1.09 -1.24
N GLN A 26 -5.44 1.22 -2.33
CA GLN A 26 -6.91 1.26 -2.30
C GLN A 26 -7.51 -0.04 -1.72
N LEU A 27 -7.01 -1.19 -2.16
CA LEU A 27 -7.47 -2.48 -1.65
C LEU A 27 -7.13 -2.66 -0.17
N SER A 28 -5.95 -2.21 0.26
CA SER A 28 -5.53 -2.27 1.67
C SER A 28 -6.47 -1.45 2.56
N SER A 29 -6.92 -0.26 2.12
CA SER A 29 -7.93 0.52 2.84
C SER A 29 -9.26 -0.21 2.93
N ASN A 30 -9.71 -0.85 1.86
CA ASN A 30 -10.96 -1.63 1.87
C ASN A 30 -10.88 -2.82 2.84
N ILE A 31 -9.77 -3.54 2.87
CA ILE A 31 -9.53 -4.65 3.81
C ILE A 31 -9.57 -4.13 5.25
N ALA A 32 -8.94 -2.99 5.55
CA ALA A 32 -8.97 -2.39 6.89
C ALA A 32 -10.41 -2.04 7.33
N ARG A 33 -11.21 -1.44 6.43
CA ARG A 33 -12.63 -1.16 6.69
C ARG A 33 -13.44 -2.43 7.00
N ILE A 34 -13.23 -3.49 6.22
CA ILE A 34 -13.87 -4.79 6.46
C ILE A 34 -13.46 -5.37 7.83
N LYS A 35 -12.16 -5.34 8.14
CA LYS A 35 -11.65 -5.83 9.44
C LYS A 35 -12.26 -5.07 10.61
N ARG A 36 -12.36 -3.75 10.55
CA ARG A 36 -13.03 -2.94 11.58
C ARG A 36 -14.51 -3.27 11.71
N ALA A 37 -15.23 -3.34 10.60
CA ALA A 37 -16.65 -3.67 10.60
C ALA A 37 -16.95 -5.08 11.16
N THR A 38 -15.97 -5.98 11.10
CA THR A 38 -16.06 -7.36 11.60
C THR A 38 -15.38 -7.59 12.94
N GLY A 39 -14.79 -6.54 13.56
CA GLY A 39 -14.08 -6.64 14.84
C GLY A 39 -12.74 -7.37 14.77
N LEU A 40 -12.17 -7.57 13.58
CA LEU A 40 -10.86 -8.17 13.39
C LEU A 40 -9.73 -7.16 13.62
N PRO A 41 -8.56 -7.58 14.12
CA PRO A 41 -7.41 -6.70 14.26
C PRO A 41 -6.93 -6.21 12.90
N VAL A 42 -6.73 -4.90 12.78
CA VAL A 42 -6.26 -4.26 11.55
C VAL A 42 -4.87 -4.79 11.17
N ARG A 43 -3.97 -4.90 12.15
CA ARG A 43 -2.64 -5.52 11.98
C ARG A 43 -2.73 -7.05 12.07
N ASP A 44 -2.16 -7.71 11.08
CA ASP A 44 -2.04 -9.17 11.01
C ASP A 44 -0.60 -9.54 10.66
N ALA A 45 0.25 -9.60 11.69
CA ALA A 45 1.69 -9.82 11.53
C ALA A 45 1.99 -11.18 10.89
N ALA A 46 1.23 -12.22 11.23
CA ALA A 46 1.38 -13.54 10.64
C ALA A 46 1.08 -13.51 9.13
N ARG A 47 0.08 -12.72 8.70
CA ARG A 47 -0.19 -12.53 7.28
C ARG A 47 0.89 -11.75 6.55
N GLU A 48 1.44 -10.70 7.18
CA GLU A 48 2.55 -9.90 6.61
C GLU A 48 3.79 -10.79 6.40
N GLU A 49 4.17 -11.57 7.41
CA GLU A 49 5.31 -12.50 7.37
C GLU A 49 5.12 -13.57 6.29
N ALA A 50 3.93 -14.17 6.19
CA ALA A 50 3.62 -15.15 5.15
C ALA A 50 3.70 -14.59 3.72
N ILE A 51 3.39 -13.31 3.52
CA ILE A 51 3.56 -12.65 2.22
C ILE A 51 5.04 -12.45 1.92
N ILE A 52 5.83 -11.96 2.88
CA ILE A 52 7.28 -11.76 2.70
C ILE A 52 7.95 -13.07 2.34
N GLU A 53 7.68 -14.14 3.08
CA GLU A 53 8.27 -15.45 2.82
C GLU A 53 7.92 -15.96 1.42
N ALA A 54 6.67 -15.83 0.99
CA ALA A 54 6.26 -16.20 -0.37
C ALA A 54 7.01 -15.37 -1.44
N MET A 55 7.09 -14.05 -1.26
CA MET A 55 7.75 -13.17 -2.24
C MET A 55 9.27 -13.38 -2.28
N ARG A 56 9.90 -13.67 -1.13
CA ARG A 56 11.32 -14.06 -1.06
C ARG A 56 11.57 -15.40 -1.76
N ALA A 57 10.71 -16.39 -1.54
CA ALA A 57 10.82 -17.71 -2.17
C ALA A 57 10.73 -17.63 -3.70
N ASP A 58 9.90 -16.73 -4.23
CA ASP A 58 9.73 -16.51 -5.68
C ASP A 58 10.83 -15.61 -6.29
N SER A 59 11.81 -15.17 -5.49
CA SER A 59 12.85 -14.22 -5.90
C SER A 59 14.25 -14.83 -5.92
N PRO A 60 15.15 -14.38 -6.83
CA PRO A 60 16.56 -14.79 -6.81
C PRO A 60 17.21 -14.53 -5.44
N PRO A 61 18.08 -15.41 -4.93
CA PRO A 61 18.70 -15.28 -3.60
C PRO A 61 19.35 -13.91 -3.35
N GLU A 62 20.01 -13.35 -4.35
CA GLU A 62 20.67 -12.04 -4.28
C GLU A 62 19.70 -10.86 -4.17
N LEU A 63 18.43 -11.04 -4.54
CA LEU A 63 17.39 -10.01 -4.46
C LEU A 63 16.49 -10.14 -3.22
N GLN A 64 16.51 -11.27 -2.52
CA GLN A 64 15.62 -11.51 -1.38
C GLN A 64 15.66 -10.43 -0.30
N PRO A 65 16.82 -9.90 0.13
CA PRO A 65 16.85 -8.83 1.14
C PRO A 65 16.15 -7.54 0.67
N TYR A 66 16.21 -7.25 -0.63
CA TYR A 66 15.56 -6.07 -1.21
C TYR A 66 14.05 -6.29 -1.35
N VAL A 67 13.61 -7.51 -1.62
CA VAL A 67 12.20 -7.90 -1.66
C VAL A 67 11.58 -7.76 -0.28
N GLU A 68 12.25 -8.26 0.76
CA GLU A 68 11.82 -8.10 2.15
C GLU A 68 11.64 -6.61 2.51
N ALA A 69 12.68 -5.80 2.26
CA ALA A 69 12.63 -4.35 2.54
C ALA A 69 11.52 -3.64 1.75
N LEU A 70 11.27 -4.03 0.50
CA LEU A 70 10.17 -3.49 -0.30
C LEU A 70 8.82 -3.80 0.34
N PHE A 71 8.56 -5.06 0.69
CA PHE A 71 7.26 -5.46 1.25
C PHE A 71 7.02 -4.89 2.65
N ASP A 72 8.04 -4.81 3.50
CA ASP A 72 7.96 -4.12 4.78
C ASP A 72 7.56 -2.64 4.62
N THR A 73 8.20 -1.97 3.66
CA THR A 73 7.88 -0.57 3.32
C THR A 73 6.44 -0.45 2.82
N LEU A 74 6.00 -1.37 1.94
CA LEU A 74 4.63 -1.39 1.44
C LEU A 74 3.60 -1.60 2.56
N PHE A 75 3.87 -2.46 3.55
CA PHE A 75 2.99 -2.62 4.71
C PHE A 75 2.97 -1.39 5.60
N ALA A 76 4.12 -0.76 5.86
CA ALA A 76 4.21 0.48 6.62
C ALA A 76 3.41 1.61 5.97
N LEU A 77 3.55 1.80 4.66
CA LEU A 77 2.79 2.79 3.89
C LEU A 77 1.28 2.52 3.95
N SER A 78 0.86 1.25 3.84
CA SER A 78 -0.55 0.89 3.95
C SER A 78 -1.16 1.24 5.30
N ARG A 79 -0.42 1.02 6.40
CA ARG A 79 -0.89 1.39 7.75
C ARG A 79 -0.98 2.91 7.91
N ALA A 80 0.05 3.65 7.50
CA ALA A 80 0.05 5.11 7.57
C ALA A 80 -1.12 5.72 6.76
N TRP A 81 -1.41 5.17 5.58
CA TRP A 81 -2.54 5.62 4.77
C TRP A 81 -3.90 5.31 5.43
N GLN A 82 -4.03 4.17 6.09
CA GLN A 82 -5.24 3.82 6.83
C GLN A 82 -5.47 4.73 8.04
N GLU A 83 -4.42 5.02 8.82
CA GLU A 83 -4.47 5.96 9.95
C GLU A 83 -4.95 7.35 9.48
N GLN A 84 -4.42 7.84 8.36
CA GLN A 84 -4.84 9.11 7.80
C GLN A 84 -6.31 9.11 7.35
N LEU A 85 -6.82 8.01 6.79
CA LEU A 85 -8.23 7.90 6.41
C LEU A 85 -9.15 7.85 7.63
N ASP A 86 -8.71 7.21 8.72
CA ASP A 86 -9.48 7.17 9.96
C ASP A 86 -9.62 8.56 10.58
N ASP A 87 -8.53 9.33 10.61
CA ASP A 87 -8.55 10.73 11.08
C ASP A 87 -9.51 11.60 10.24
N LEU A 88 -9.71 11.28 8.96
CA LEU A 88 -10.65 11.96 8.07
C LEU A 88 -12.11 11.51 8.27
N ASP A 89 -12.34 10.23 8.57
CA ASP A 89 -13.68 9.67 8.85
C ASP A 89 -14.18 10.08 10.25
N ASP A 90 -13.28 10.27 11.23
CA ASP A 90 -13.58 10.76 12.58
C ASP A 90 -13.64 12.30 12.68
N ALA A 91 -13.31 13.02 11.60
CA ALA A 91 -13.44 14.47 11.55
C ALA A 91 -14.93 14.86 11.69
N PRO A 92 -15.29 15.79 12.61
CA PRO A 92 -16.67 16.22 12.74
C PRO A 92 -17.15 16.78 11.40
N LEU A 93 -18.27 16.24 10.89
CA LEU A 93 -18.93 16.76 9.69
C LEU A 93 -19.00 18.28 9.81
N SER A 94 -18.25 19.00 8.97
CA SER A 94 -18.35 20.44 8.92
C SER A 94 -19.76 20.76 8.45
N ASN A 95 -20.65 21.13 9.38
CA ASN A 95 -21.88 21.81 9.05
C ASN A 95 -21.46 23.11 8.37
N THR A 96 -21.53 23.16 7.03
CA THR A 96 -21.71 24.43 6.34
C THR A 96 -23.19 24.76 6.45
N PRO A 97 -23.59 25.75 7.27
CA PRO A 97 -24.93 26.29 7.19
C PRO A 97 -25.06 26.92 5.81
N GLY A 98 -26.17 26.63 5.12
CA GLY A 98 -26.47 27.27 3.86
C GLY A 98 -26.42 28.80 3.99
N GLU A 99 -25.62 29.43 3.14
CA GLU A 99 -25.83 30.81 2.75
C GLU A 99 -26.09 30.82 1.25
N ILE A 100 -27.38 30.88 0.93
CA ILE A 100 -27.87 31.51 -0.30
C ILE A 100 -28.24 32.93 0.09
N PRO A 101 -27.70 33.92 -0.64
CA PRO A 101 -28.54 34.95 -1.22
C PRO A 101 -28.62 34.79 -2.75
#